data_AF-A0A1B8E6I7-F1
#
_entry.id   AF-A0A1B8E6I7-F1
#
_cell.length_a   1.000
_cell.length_b   1.000
_cell.length_c   1.000
_cell.angle_alpha   90.00
_cell.angle_beta   90.00
_cell.angle_gamma   90.00
#
_symmetry.space_group_name_H-M   'P 1'
#
loop_
_entity.id
_entity.type
_entity.pdbx_description
1 polymer ?
#
loop_
_entity_poly.entity_id
_entity_poly.type
_entity_poly.pdbx_seq_one_letter_code
_entity_poly.pdbx_strand_id
1 'polypeptide(L)'
;MGIRCKTRKLVPSALPHRGPDRGPCSIELYVSKKDPFRFAPRNKIPVSWPYDIRPGVCKFGLVNDFLQYKILEGLRMFEIEYHYMNVRRLWQRGVPETEEDTIIIGTTDTDTTRWQEAINYIYGVVKNAAARIGTTMNVEIENPLWRYSDLSSPIMPGTPAHRCFSRVQPIVEDEVRRNCSNMYTSIAYHNREHKVPTIDSIKQPTVIVFVAPDSYAHWAVVEAQIRHSIEAVHFEEDVEITLEILPGFNIPTATERGTISCHPKFQPGQAPAPTLGASVGPQLSTTDSGSLGAVVNFQTAGRKPQKCFLRAYHVVASGNPIDRAIND
;
A
#
# COMPACT_ATOMS: atom_id res chain seq x y z
N MET A 1 30.68 -9.73 0.04
CA MET A 1 30.64 -8.30 -0.29
C MET A 1 29.81 -8.12 -1.55
N GLY A 2 28.69 -7.41 -1.43
CA GLY A 2 27.72 -7.23 -2.49
C GLY A 2 26.33 -6.88 -1.93
N ILE A 3 25.37 -6.69 -2.84
CA ILE A 3 24.01 -6.31 -2.46
C ILE A 3 23.14 -7.56 -2.43
N ARG A 4 22.44 -7.76 -1.31
CA ARG A 4 21.37 -8.77 -1.21
C ARG A 4 20.02 -8.06 -1.32
N CYS A 5 19.24 -8.38 -2.33
CA CYS A 5 17.93 -7.77 -2.55
C CYS A 5 16.81 -8.74 -2.18
N LYS A 6 16.09 -8.46 -1.09
CA LYS A 6 14.94 -9.25 -0.64
C LYS A 6 13.66 -8.79 -1.33
N THR A 7 12.73 -9.73 -1.53
CA THR A 7 11.34 -9.42 -1.91
C THR A 7 10.39 -10.11 -0.96
N ARG A 8 9.19 -9.54 -0.81
CA ARG A 8 8.14 -10.17 0.01
C ARG A 8 7.58 -11.39 -0.73
N LYS A 9 7.54 -12.53 -0.04
CA LYS A 9 7.07 -13.81 -0.61
C LYS A 9 5.57 -13.74 -0.90
N LEU A 10 5.15 -14.39 -1.99
CA LEU A 10 3.74 -14.62 -2.28
C LEU A 10 3.20 -15.69 -1.32
N VAL A 11 2.01 -15.45 -0.78
CA VAL A 11 1.22 -16.42 -0.05
C VAL A 11 0.61 -17.38 -1.07
N PRO A 12 0.84 -18.69 -0.94
CA PRO A 12 0.18 -19.66 -1.80
C PRO A 12 -1.34 -19.55 -1.57
N SER A 13 -2.09 -19.07 -2.56
CA SER A 13 -3.54 -19.26 -2.56
C SER A 13 -3.82 -20.75 -2.83
N ALA A 14 -4.71 -21.38 -2.08
CA ALA A 14 -5.16 -22.76 -2.28
C ALA A 14 -6.00 -22.96 -3.56
N LEU A 15 -5.60 -22.35 -4.67
CA LEU A 15 -6.08 -22.68 -6.00
C LEU A 15 -5.25 -23.88 -6.48
N PRO A 16 -5.88 -25.02 -6.84
CA PRO A 16 -5.19 -26.13 -7.47
C PRO A 16 -4.97 -25.78 -8.94
N HIS A 17 -4.03 -24.88 -9.22
CA HIS A 17 -3.36 -24.84 -10.51
C HIS A 17 -1.86 -24.97 -10.30
N ARG A 18 -1.31 -25.95 -11.02
CA ARG A 18 0.06 -26.46 -10.94
C ARG A 18 1.09 -25.34 -11.10
N GLY A 19 2.13 -25.35 -10.28
CA GLY A 19 3.36 -24.57 -10.50
C GLY A 19 3.24 -23.05 -10.30
N PRO A 20 4.37 -22.33 -10.26
CA PRO A 20 4.38 -20.87 -10.16
C PRO A 20 4.05 -20.22 -11.51
N ASP A 21 2.81 -20.35 -11.98
CA ASP A 21 2.24 -19.55 -13.08
C ASP A 21 1.32 -18.48 -12.45
N ARG A 22 1.72 -17.25 -12.08
CA ARG A 22 2.50 -16.17 -12.75
C ARG A 22 1.92 -15.63 -14.05
N GLY A 23 0.64 -15.88 -14.34
CA GLY A 23 -0.10 -15.11 -15.35
C GLY A 23 -0.07 -13.60 -15.03
N PRO A 24 -0.32 -12.74 -16.03
CA PRO A 24 -0.41 -11.32 -15.80
C PRO A 24 -1.59 -11.02 -14.85
N CYS A 25 -1.46 -10.01 -14.00
CA CYS A 25 -2.52 -9.59 -13.07
C CYS A 25 -2.43 -8.09 -12.78
N SER A 26 -3.47 -7.52 -12.16
CA SER A 26 -3.39 -6.13 -11.69
C SER A 26 -2.37 -6.01 -10.56
N ILE A 27 -1.79 -4.82 -10.39
CA ILE A 27 -0.81 -4.59 -9.32
C ILE A 27 -1.43 -4.82 -7.93
N GLU A 28 -2.71 -4.45 -7.74
CA GLU A 28 -3.43 -4.63 -6.49
C GLU A 28 -3.59 -6.11 -6.16
N LEU A 29 -3.96 -6.92 -7.16
CA LEU A 29 -4.06 -8.37 -7.04
C LEU A 29 -2.70 -8.99 -6.72
N TYR A 30 -1.62 -8.44 -7.28
CA TYR A 30 -0.27 -8.92 -7.01
C TYR A 30 0.19 -8.62 -5.57
N VAL A 31 0.02 -7.38 -5.11
CA VAL A 31 0.47 -6.92 -3.78
C VAL A 31 -0.27 -7.61 -2.65
N SER A 32 -1.58 -7.71 -2.79
CA SER A 32 -2.45 -8.34 -1.80
C SER A 32 -2.20 -9.84 -1.61
N LYS A 33 -1.70 -10.57 -2.62
CA LYS A 33 -1.20 -11.95 -2.46
C LYS A 33 0.06 -12.05 -1.62
N LYS A 34 0.69 -10.93 -1.22
CA LYS A 34 1.90 -10.91 -0.41
C LYS A 34 1.65 -10.67 1.08
N ASP A 35 0.38 -10.58 1.51
CA ASP A 35 0.02 -10.40 2.92
C ASP A 35 -0.49 -11.72 3.53
N PRO A 36 0.37 -12.51 4.23
CA PRO A 36 -0.04 -13.78 4.83
C PRO A 36 -0.97 -13.62 6.02
N PHE A 37 -1.17 -12.41 6.55
CA PHE A 37 -1.94 -12.19 7.77
C PHE A 37 -3.24 -11.44 7.51
N ARG A 38 -3.74 -11.48 6.27
CA ARG A 38 -5.07 -10.99 5.87
C ARG A 38 -5.73 -11.94 4.88
N PHE A 39 -6.94 -12.36 5.19
CA PHE A 39 -7.71 -13.30 4.37
C PHE A 39 -9.11 -12.78 4.08
N ALA A 40 -9.57 -13.01 2.85
CA ALA A 40 -10.93 -12.76 2.41
C ALA A 40 -11.60 -14.05 1.86
N PRO A 41 -12.95 -14.09 1.79
CA PRO A 41 -13.70 -15.28 1.38
C PRO A 41 -13.46 -15.70 -0.06
N ARG A 42 -13.69 -16.98 -0.34
CA ARG A 42 -13.63 -17.62 -1.66
C ARG A 42 -12.26 -17.49 -2.32
N ASN A 43 -11.19 -17.54 -1.54
CA ASN A 43 -9.83 -17.26 -1.99
C ASN A 43 -9.74 -15.89 -2.71
N LYS A 44 -10.68 -14.98 -2.41
CA LYS A 44 -10.58 -13.61 -2.87
C LYS A 44 -9.50 -12.92 -2.07
N ILE A 45 -9.08 -11.85 -2.68
CA ILE A 45 -8.01 -11.02 -2.25
C ILE A 45 -8.58 -9.90 -1.37
N PRO A 46 -8.03 -9.64 -0.18
CA PRO A 46 -8.43 -8.48 0.62
C PRO A 46 -8.01 -7.18 -0.06
N VAL A 47 -8.67 -6.08 0.28
CA VAL A 47 -8.31 -4.75 -0.28
C VAL A 47 -6.85 -4.45 0.08
N SER A 48 -6.02 -4.21 -0.93
CA SER A 48 -4.57 -4.04 -0.75
C SER A 48 -4.23 -2.78 0.06
N TRP A 49 -3.20 -2.87 0.90
CA TRP A 49 -2.68 -1.70 1.61
C TRP A 49 -1.80 -0.86 0.65
N PRO A 50 -1.89 0.48 0.71
CA PRO A 50 -2.77 1.25 1.56
C PRO A 50 -4.17 1.42 0.95
N TYR A 51 -5.17 1.32 1.84
CA TYR A 51 -6.56 1.57 1.55
C TYR A 51 -7.06 2.74 2.41
N ASP A 52 -8.21 3.29 2.03
CA ASP A 52 -8.93 4.23 2.87
C ASP A 52 -10.07 3.52 3.60
N ILE A 53 -10.42 4.06 4.77
CA ILE A 53 -11.34 3.41 5.70
C ILE A 53 -12.22 4.44 6.40
N ARG A 54 -13.50 4.13 6.57
CA ARG A 54 -14.42 4.88 7.43
C ARG A 54 -15.30 3.92 8.23
N PRO A 55 -15.96 4.38 9.32
CA PRO A 55 -16.98 3.58 9.98
C PRO A 55 -18.01 3.08 8.96
N GLY A 56 -18.34 1.79 9.00
CA GLY A 56 -19.35 1.22 8.10
C GLY A 56 -20.72 1.86 8.32
N VAL A 57 -21.54 1.91 7.27
CA VAL A 57 -22.88 2.52 7.32
C VAL A 57 -23.92 1.54 7.89
N CYS A 58 -23.63 0.23 7.86
CA CYS A 58 -24.34 -0.78 8.65
C CYS A 58 -24.09 -0.59 10.16
N LYS A 59 -24.61 0.49 10.73
CA LYS A 59 -24.68 0.70 12.18
C LYS A 59 -25.95 0.03 12.73
N PHE A 60 -25.73 -0.79 13.77
CA PHE A 60 -26.69 -1.33 14.76
C PHE A 60 -27.66 -2.47 14.39
N GLY A 61 -27.94 -2.78 13.12
CA GLY A 61 -28.92 -3.83 12.78
C GLY A 61 -28.35 -5.21 12.40
N LEU A 62 -27.30 -5.22 11.55
CA LEU A 62 -26.87 -6.46 10.87
C LEU A 62 -25.99 -7.34 11.77
N VAL A 63 -25.04 -6.75 12.49
CA VAL A 63 -24.23 -7.45 13.50
C VAL A 63 -24.93 -7.31 14.84
N ASN A 64 -25.99 -8.08 15.02
CA ASN A 64 -26.61 -8.29 16.33
C ASN A 64 -25.86 -9.37 17.11
N ASP A 65 -26.18 -9.53 18.39
CA ASP A 65 -25.55 -10.51 19.28
C ASP A 65 -25.61 -11.94 18.70
N PHE A 66 -26.67 -12.27 17.97
CA PHE A 66 -26.81 -13.58 17.33
C PHE A 66 -25.82 -13.78 16.18
N LEU A 67 -25.67 -12.81 15.28
CA LEU A 67 -24.69 -12.90 14.19
C LEU A 67 -23.27 -12.92 14.74
N GLN A 68 -22.99 -12.07 15.74
CA GLN A 68 -21.70 -12.07 16.43
C GLN A 68 -21.41 -13.43 17.05
N TYR A 69 -22.36 -14.03 17.77
CA TYR A 69 -22.21 -15.38 18.32
C TYR A 69 -21.87 -16.42 17.26
N LYS A 70 -22.55 -16.38 16.10
CA LYS A 70 -22.27 -17.31 14.99
C LYS A 70 -20.91 -17.11 14.35
N ILE A 71 -20.42 -15.87 14.27
CA ILE A 71 -19.06 -15.58 13.82
C ILE A 71 -18.05 -16.16 14.81
N LEU A 72 -18.25 -15.96 16.11
CA LEU A 72 -17.38 -16.49 17.17
C LEU A 72 -17.37 -18.03 17.21
N GLU A 73 -18.53 -18.68 17.04
CA GLU A 73 -18.60 -20.14 16.87
C GLU A 73 -17.79 -20.61 15.67
N GLY A 74 -17.88 -19.87 14.55
CA GLY A 74 -17.08 -20.12 13.36
C GLY A 74 -15.58 -20.07 13.66
N LEU A 75 -15.10 -18.98 14.28
CA LEU A 75 -13.69 -18.86 14.67
C LEU A 75 -13.23 -20.02 15.56
N ARG A 76 -14.02 -20.37 16.60
CA ARG A 76 -13.70 -21.47 17.51
C ARG A 76 -13.62 -22.83 16.80
N MET A 77 -14.50 -23.08 15.82
CA MET A 77 -14.49 -24.34 15.04
C MET A 77 -13.21 -24.51 14.22
N PHE A 78 -12.58 -23.40 13.83
CA PHE A 78 -11.31 -23.38 13.12
C PHE A 78 -10.11 -23.09 14.02
N GLU A 79 -10.32 -23.10 15.33
CA GLU A 79 -9.28 -22.86 16.35
C GLU A 79 -8.58 -21.50 16.19
N ILE A 80 -9.33 -20.48 15.74
CA ILE A 80 -8.83 -19.11 15.60
C ILE A 80 -9.21 -18.30 16.84
N GLU A 81 -8.22 -17.67 17.47
CA GLU A 81 -8.43 -16.80 18.62
C GLU A 81 -9.12 -15.50 18.19
N TYR A 82 -10.19 -15.14 18.90
CA TYR A 82 -10.88 -13.87 18.68
C TYR A 82 -10.21 -12.75 19.48
N HIS A 83 -9.88 -11.64 18.80
CA HIS A 83 -9.38 -10.43 19.45
C HIS A 83 -10.37 -9.25 19.36
N TYR A 84 -10.86 -8.93 18.17
CA TYR A 84 -11.88 -7.89 17.99
C TYR A 84 -12.72 -8.12 16.72
N MET A 85 -13.84 -7.39 16.62
CA MET A 85 -14.62 -7.31 15.38
C MET A 85 -15.06 -5.87 15.14
N ASN A 86 -14.94 -5.40 13.89
CA ASN A 86 -15.32 -4.05 13.50
C ASN A 86 -16.02 -4.06 12.13
N VAL A 87 -17.11 -3.31 11.99
CA VAL A 87 -17.72 -3.04 10.68
C VAL A 87 -17.12 -1.77 10.10
N ARG A 88 -16.46 -1.90 8.96
CA ARG A 88 -15.73 -0.81 8.30
C ARG A 88 -16.10 -0.77 6.83
N ARG A 89 -16.15 0.43 6.28
CA ARG A 89 -16.18 0.60 4.83
C ARG A 89 -14.77 0.77 4.33
N LEU A 90 -14.35 -0.10 3.43
CA LEU A 90 -12.99 -0.17 2.86
C LEU A 90 -13.06 0.11 1.36
N TRP A 91 -12.08 0.81 0.82
CA TRP A 91 -11.89 0.98 -0.62
C TRP A 91 -10.42 1.18 -0.94
N GLN A 92 -10.04 0.85 -2.17
CA GLN A 92 -8.70 1.14 -2.66
C GLN A 92 -8.49 2.65 -2.66
N ARG A 93 -7.37 3.11 -2.09
CA ARG A 93 -7.08 4.55 -2.07
C ARG A 93 -6.98 5.08 -3.51
N GLY A 94 -7.69 6.18 -3.76
CA GLY A 94 -7.81 6.79 -5.09
C GLY A 94 -9.00 6.29 -5.91
N VAL A 95 -9.70 5.24 -5.45
CA VAL A 95 -10.82 4.60 -6.18
C VAL A 95 -12.04 4.47 -5.24
N PRO A 96 -12.68 5.59 -4.83
CA PRO A 96 -13.79 5.58 -3.86
C PRO A 96 -15.02 4.79 -4.32
N GLU A 97 -15.19 4.55 -5.62
CA GLU A 97 -16.27 3.76 -6.20
C GLU A 97 -16.18 2.26 -5.85
N THR A 98 -15.04 1.75 -5.38
CA THR A 98 -14.90 0.36 -4.92
C THR A 98 -15.25 0.19 -3.44
N GLU A 99 -16.05 1.09 -2.87
CA GLU A 99 -16.36 1.04 -1.46
C GLU A 99 -17.29 -0.11 -1.10
N GLU A 100 -16.86 -0.93 -0.14
CA GLU A 100 -17.64 -2.06 0.35
C GLU A 100 -17.65 -2.07 1.87
N ASP A 101 -18.82 -2.35 2.46
CA ASP A 101 -18.93 -2.61 3.90
C ASP A 101 -18.38 -4.01 4.19
N THR A 102 -17.46 -4.09 5.15
CA THR A 102 -16.71 -5.28 5.51
C THR A 102 -16.66 -5.45 7.02
N ILE A 103 -16.97 -6.65 7.50
CA ILE A 103 -16.69 -7.06 8.88
C ILE A 103 -15.22 -7.49 8.96
N ILE A 104 -14.41 -6.68 9.62
CA ILE A 104 -13.01 -7.00 9.92
C ILE A 104 -12.96 -7.74 11.25
N ILE A 105 -12.47 -8.97 11.22
CA ILE A 105 -12.26 -9.83 12.39
C ILE A 105 -10.77 -9.83 12.69
N GLY A 106 -10.41 -9.32 13.87
CA GLY A 106 -9.04 -9.33 14.36
C GLY A 106 -8.74 -10.59 15.16
N THR A 107 -7.55 -11.16 14.93
CA THR A 107 -6.95 -12.24 15.72
C THR A 107 -5.50 -11.92 16.07
N THR A 108 -4.98 -12.56 17.12
CA THR A 108 -3.56 -12.53 17.51
C THR A 108 -2.77 -13.72 16.96
N ASP A 109 -3.43 -14.67 16.31
CA ASP A 109 -2.81 -15.88 15.79
C ASP A 109 -1.79 -15.58 14.69
N THR A 110 -0.75 -16.41 14.65
CA THR A 110 0.28 -16.39 13.60
C THR A 110 0.24 -17.64 12.72
N ASP A 111 -0.44 -18.70 13.16
CA ASP A 111 -0.76 -19.83 12.31
C ASP A 111 -1.99 -19.51 11.46
N THR A 112 -1.76 -19.31 10.16
CA THR A 112 -2.80 -18.93 9.20
C THR A 112 -3.34 -20.11 8.40
N THR A 113 -2.96 -21.35 8.73
CA THR A 113 -3.29 -22.56 7.93
C THR A 113 -4.78 -22.76 7.74
N ARG A 114 -5.60 -22.50 8.76
CA ARG A 114 -7.06 -22.70 8.74
C ARG A 114 -7.86 -21.43 8.43
N TRP A 115 -7.21 -20.28 8.25
CA TRP A 115 -7.89 -19.00 8.10
C TRP A 115 -8.74 -18.92 6.84
N GLN A 116 -8.29 -19.52 5.73
CA GLN A 116 -9.06 -19.50 4.49
C GLN A 116 -10.36 -20.30 4.60
N GLU A 117 -10.35 -21.44 5.27
CA GLU A 117 -11.55 -22.24 5.52
C GLU A 117 -12.50 -21.51 6.48
N ALA A 118 -11.94 -20.92 7.53
CA ALA A 118 -12.69 -20.14 8.50
C ALA A 118 -13.42 -18.96 7.87
N ILE A 119 -12.72 -18.16 7.07
CA ILE A 119 -13.31 -16.98 6.44
C ILE A 119 -14.37 -17.36 5.40
N ASN A 120 -14.22 -18.51 4.72
CA ASN A 120 -15.22 -19.04 3.80
C ASN A 120 -16.50 -19.45 4.53
N TYR A 121 -16.36 -20.13 5.67
CA TYR A 121 -17.49 -20.50 6.52
C TYR A 121 -18.21 -19.28 7.08
N ILE A 122 -17.47 -18.35 7.68
CA ILE A 122 -18.00 -17.12 8.28
C ILE A 122 -18.70 -16.27 7.22
N TYR A 123 -18.14 -16.19 6.01
CA TYR A 123 -18.81 -15.50 4.91
C TYR A 123 -20.16 -16.12 4.56
N GLY A 124 -20.31 -17.45 4.61
CA GLY A 124 -21.61 -18.10 4.42
C GLY A 124 -22.65 -17.63 5.45
N VAL A 125 -22.25 -17.55 6.72
CA VAL A 125 -23.09 -17.04 7.81
C VAL A 125 -23.47 -15.57 7.58
N VAL A 126 -22.48 -14.71 7.33
CA VAL A 126 -22.68 -13.27 7.17
C VAL A 126 -23.48 -12.96 5.91
N LYS A 127 -23.20 -13.64 4.80
CA LYS A 127 -23.95 -13.48 3.54
C LYS A 127 -25.43 -13.81 3.74
N ASN A 128 -25.75 -14.89 4.45
CA ASN A 128 -27.13 -15.26 4.73
C ASN A 128 -27.84 -14.22 5.61
N ALA A 129 -27.14 -13.65 6.60
CA ALA A 129 -27.68 -12.58 7.43
C ALA A 129 -27.89 -11.27 6.65
N ALA A 130 -26.92 -10.88 5.83
CA ALA A 130 -26.99 -9.69 4.99
C ALA A 130 -28.14 -9.76 3.96
N ALA A 131 -28.31 -10.92 3.33
CA ALA A 131 -29.39 -11.14 2.36
C ALA A 131 -30.79 -10.96 2.98
N ARG A 132 -30.99 -11.34 4.26
CA ARG A 132 -32.29 -11.18 4.96
C ARG A 132 -32.73 -9.74 5.12
N ILE A 133 -31.79 -8.78 5.09
CA ILE A 133 -32.09 -7.35 5.18
C ILE A 133 -31.83 -6.61 3.86
N GLY A 134 -31.69 -7.34 2.76
CA GLY A 134 -31.53 -6.77 1.42
C GLY A 134 -30.20 -6.05 1.19
N THR A 135 -29.13 -6.45 1.88
CA THR A 135 -27.80 -5.84 1.73
C THR A 135 -26.70 -6.87 1.42
N THR A 136 -25.50 -6.37 1.14
CA THR A 136 -24.27 -7.15 0.97
C THR A 136 -23.26 -6.77 2.05
N MET A 137 -22.47 -7.73 2.50
CA MET A 137 -21.45 -7.52 3.52
C MET A 137 -20.27 -8.44 3.24
N ASN A 138 -19.08 -7.87 3.14
CA ASN A 138 -17.85 -8.64 3.09
C ASN A 138 -17.37 -8.99 4.50
N VAL A 139 -16.41 -9.89 4.56
CA VAL A 139 -15.73 -10.26 5.80
C VAL A 139 -14.24 -10.39 5.52
N GLU A 140 -13.40 -10.07 6.48
CA GLU A 140 -11.96 -10.29 6.43
C GLU A 140 -11.49 -10.79 7.81
N ILE A 141 -10.54 -11.72 7.84
CA ILE A 141 -9.75 -12.02 9.05
C ILE A 141 -8.39 -11.38 8.88
N GLU A 142 -7.92 -10.66 9.89
CA GLU A 142 -6.58 -10.10 9.94
C GLU A 142 -5.90 -10.27 11.29
N ASN A 143 -4.57 -10.38 11.27
CA ASN A 143 -3.76 -10.07 12.45
C ASN A 143 -3.19 -8.65 12.32
N PRO A 144 -3.67 -7.68 13.12
CA PRO A 144 -3.26 -6.28 13.00
C PRO A 144 -1.78 -6.04 13.32
N LEU A 145 -1.12 -6.97 14.05
CA LEU A 145 0.28 -6.86 14.43
C LEU A 145 1.23 -7.36 13.34
N TRP A 146 0.74 -8.19 12.41
CA TRP A 146 1.57 -8.87 11.41
C TRP A 146 1.14 -8.59 9.96
N ARG A 147 -0.06 -8.05 9.74
CA ARG A 147 -0.52 -7.66 8.41
C ARG A 147 0.36 -6.61 7.78
N TYR A 148 0.45 -6.61 6.45
CA TYR A 148 1.22 -5.59 5.74
C TYR A 148 0.67 -4.20 6.00
N SER A 149 1.46 -3.37 6.68
CA SER A 149 1.05 -2.02 7.09
C SER A 149 2.22 -1.05 7.23
N ASP A 150 3.39 -1.36 6.65
CA ASP A 150 4.62 -0.65 6.94
C ASP A 150 4.55 0.85 6.59
N LEU A 151 5.29 1.63 7.38
CA LEU A 151 5.49 3.05 7.21
C LEU A 151 6.85 3.31 6.55
N SER A 152 6.94 4.44 5.84
CA SER A 152 8.18 4.88 5.21
C SER A 152 8.84 5.99 6.03
N SER A 153 10.16 5.94 6.18
CA SER A 153 11.00 6.97 6.80
C SER A 153 12.23 7.25 5.94
N PRO A 154 12.88 8.43 6.06
CA PRO A 154 14.01 8.77 5.21
C PRO A 154 15.22 7.85 5.45
N ILE A 155 16.03 7.70 4.41
CA ILE A 155 17.36 7.07 4.49
C ILE A 155 18.36 8.10 5.02
N MET A 156 19.14 7.72 6.03
CA MET A 156 20.17 8.57 6.62
C MET A 156 21.36 8.71 5.65
N PRO A 157 21.78 9.94 5.29
CA PRO A 157 22.97 10.17 4.46
C PRO A 157 24.22 9.54 5.06
N GLY A 158 25.15 9.11 4.20
CA GLY A 158 26.44 8.54 4.62
C GLY A 158 26.38 7.13 5.20
N THR A 159 25.21 6.52 5.31
CA THR A 159 25.07 5.10 5.66
C THR A 159 25.41 4.18 4.48
N PRO A 160 25.75 2.89 4.71
CA PRO A 160 25.94 1.92 3.65
C PRO A 160 24.70 1.81 2.73
N ALA A 161 23.49 1.85 3.31
CA ALA A 161 22.24 1.85 2.57
C ALA A 161 22.09 3.07 1.63
N HIS A 162 22.45 4.27 2.11
CA HIS A 162 22.44 5.47 1.27
C HIS A 162 23.40 5.35 0.09
N ARG A 163 24.65 4.92 0.32
CA ARG A 163 25.65 4.71 -0.74
C ARG A 163 25.20 3.63 -1.74
N CYS A 164 24.62 2.54 -1.24
CA CYS A 164 24.04 1.48 -2.06
C CYS A 164 22.95 2.04 -2.97
N PHE A 165 21.99 2.80 -2.44
CA PHE A 165 20.94 3.43 -3.24
C PHE A 165 21.45 4.40 -4.28
N SER A 166 22.43 5.25 -3.96
CA SER A 166 23.08 6.10 -4.97
C SER A 166 23.69 5.28 -6.12
N ARG A 167 24.17 4.07 -5.85
CA ARG A 167 24.78 3.19 -6.86
C ARG A 167 23.75 2.44 -7.69
N VAL A 168 22.70 1.91 -7.07
CA VAL A 168 21.67 1.12 -7.76
C VAL A 168 20.60 1.97 -8.44
N GLN A 169 20.45 3.24 -8.06
CA GLN A 169 19.42 4.13 -8.61
C GLN A 169 19.33 4.13 -10.14
N PRO A 170 20.41 4.44 -10.91
CA PRO A 170 20.32 4.46 -12.37
C PRO A 170 19.91 3.10 -12.96
N ILE A 171 20.33 2.00 -12.33
CA ILE A 171 20.05 0.64 -12.79
C ILE A 171 18.58 0.28 -12.55
N VAL A 172 18.04 0.66 -11.38
CA VAL A 172 16.62 0.50 -11.07
C VAL A 172 15.78 1.35 -12.03
N GLU A 173 16.16 2.59 -12.28
CA GLU A 173 15.46 3.46 -13.23
C GLU A 173 15.41 2.84 -14.64
N ASP A 174 16.53 2.32 -15.13
CA ASP A 174 16.59 1.71 -16.47
C ASP A 174 15.80 0.40 -16.57
N GLU A 175 15.82 -0.45 -15.53
CA GLU A 175 14.98 -1.65 -15.48
C GLU A 175 13.49 -1.30 -15.37
N VAL A 176 13.12 -0.32 -14.55
CA VAL A 176 11.73 0.12 -14.41
C VAL A 176 11.24 0.74 -15.73
N ARG A 177 12.04 1.56 -16.41
CA ARG A 177 11.68 2.10 -17.73
C ARG A 177 11.49 0.99 -18.77
N ARG A 178 12.32 -0.05 -18.75
CA ARG A 178 12.21 -1.19 -19.69
C ARG A 178 11.01 -2.07 -19.41
N ASN A 179 10.76 -2.42 -18.14
CA ASN A 179 9.77 -3.43 -17.78
C ASN A 179 8.40 -2.84 -17.40
N CYS A 180 8.35 -1.58 -16.98
CA CYS A 180 7.14 -0.88 -16.54
C CYS A 180 6.83 0.37 -17.38
N SER A 181 7.31 0.43 -18.64
CA SER A 181 7.13 1.59 -19.51
C SER A 181 5.66 2.06 -19.54
N ASN A 182 5.42 3.35 -19.29
CA ASN A 182 4.10 3.98 -19.17
C ASN A 182 3.20 3.49 -18.01
N MET A 183 3.66 2.54 -17.19
CA MET A 183 2.92 2.05 -16.02
C MET A 183 3.50 2.56 -14.72
N TYR A 184 4.81 2.80 -14.60
CA TYR A 184 5.37 3.31 -13.35
C TYR A 184 5.02 4.78 -13.11
N THR A 185 4.64 5.12 -11.87
CA THR A 185 4.32 6.48 -11.45
C THR A 185 5.45 7.11 -10.65
N SER A 186 6.25 6.33 -9.92
CA SER A 186 7.40 6.87 -9.20
C SER A 186 8.30 5.75 -8.69
N ILE A 187 9.55 6.10 -8.41
CA ILE A 187 10.49 5.23 -7.72
C ILE A 187 10.91 5.96 -6.45
N ALA A 188 10.89 5.27 -5.31
CA ALA A 188 11.23 5.83 -4.02
C ALA A 188 12.22 4.93 -3.27
N TYR A 189 13.07 5.56 -2.46
CA TYR A 189 14.10 4.89 -1.67
C TYR A 189 13.92 5.29 -0.21
N HIS A 190 13.32 4.41 0.59
CA HIS A 190 12.93 4.72 1.97
C HIS A 190 13.30 3.58 2.91
N ASN A 191 13.46 3.90 4.19
CA ASN A 191 13.41 2.90 5.24
C ASN A 191 11.94 2.49 5.43
N ARG A 192 11.67 1.19 5.43
CA ARG A 192 10.37 0.59 5.72
C ARG A 192 10.41 -0.06 7.09
N GLU A 193 9.40 0.23 7.90
CA GLU A 193 9.25 -0.38 9.22
C GLU A 193 7.77 -0.68 9.47
N HIS A 194 7.49 -1.79 10.15
CA HIS A 194 6.12 -2.17 10.45
C HIS A 194 5.46 -1.09 11.32
N LYS A 195 4.22 -0.71 11.00
CA LYS A 195 3.52 0.38 11.71
C LYS A 195 3.37 0.12 13.20
N VAL A 196 3.13 -1.13 13.57
CA VAL A 196 3.10 -1.57 14.96
C VAL A 196 4.51 -2.02 15.32
N PRO A 197 5.19 -1.36 16.29
CA PRO A 197 6.52 -1.79 16.71
C PRO A 197 6.43 -3.19 17.29
N THR A 198 7.09 -4.15 16.64
CA THR A 198 7.38 -5.47 17.21
C THR A 198 8.81 -5.49 17.75
N ILE A 199 9.18 -6.53 18.50
CA ILE A 199 10.53 -6.71 19.06
C ILE A 199 11.61 -6.65 17.95
N ASP A 200 11.25 -7.03 16.72
CA ASP A 200 12.14 -7.06 15.55
C ASP A 200 11.88 -5.93 14.54
N SER A 201 11.30 -4.80 14.97
CA SER A 201 11.00 -3.66 14.10
C SER A 201 12.29 -2.91 13.68
N ILE A 202 13.09 -3.56 12.83
CA ILE A 202 14.29 -3.00 12.22
C ILE A 202 13.88 -2.27 10.94
N LYS A 203 14.37 -1.05 10.78
CA LYS A 203 14.22 -0.29 9.54
C LYS A 203 14.90 -1.03 8.39
N GLN A 204 14.12 -1.37 7.38
CA GLN A 204 14.61 -2.03 6.17
C GLN A 204 14.78 -1.00 5.07
N PRO A 205 15.99 -0.76 4.55
CA PRO A 205 16.16 0.06 3.37
C PRO A 205 15.45 -0.60 2.18
N THR A 206 14.50 0.09 1.57
CA THR A 206 13.64 -0.47 0.52
C THR A 206 13.61 0.44 -0.71
N VAL A 207 13.76 -0.17 -1.88
CA VAL A 207 13.39 0.39 -3.18
C VAL A 207 11.91 0.10 -3.41
N ILE A 208 11.11 1.14 -3.63
CA ILE A 208 9.68 1.03 -3.90
C ILE A 208 9.41 1.54 -5.30
N VAL A 209 8.89 0.69 -6.17
CA VAL A 209 8.42 1.05 -7.51
C VAL A 209 6.91 1.19 -7.43
N PHE A 210 6.42 2.42 -7.53
CA PHE A 210 5.00 2.68 -7.64
C PHE A 210 4.57 2.59 -9.10
N VAL A 211 3.47 1.89 -9.35
CA VAL A 211 2.86 1.75 -10.67
C VAL A 211 1.42 2.22 -10.64
N ALA A 212 0.91 2.75 -11.76
CA ALA A 212 -0.43 3.28 -11.86
C ALA A 212 -1.44 2.21 -11.40
N PRO A 213 -2.48 2.59 -10.63
CA PRO A 213 -3.57 1.68 -10.32
C PRO A 213 -4.09 0.97 -11.56
N ASP A 214 -4.57 -0.26 -11.37
CA ASP A 214 -5.09 -1.14 -12.42
C ASP A 214 -4.07 -1.58 -13.49
N SER A 215 -2.78 -1.19 -13.36
CA SER A 215 -1.73 -1.66 -14.26
C SER A 215 -1.66 -3.19 -14.25
N TYR A 216 -1.56 -3.79 -15.43
CA TYR A 216 -1.64 -5.23 -15.62
C TYR A 216 -0.34 -5.77 -16.24
N ALA A 217 0.37 -6.63 -15.52
CA ALA A 217 1.65 -7.18 -15.98
C ALA A 217 2.00 -8.52 -15.31
N HIS A 218 3.07 -9.16 -15.78
CA HIS A 218 3.72 -10.29 -15.11
C HIS A 218 4.59 -9.79 -13.94
N TRP A 219 3.97 -9.24 -12.89
CA TRP A 219 4.67 -8.55 -11.81
C TRP A 219 5.76 -9.36 -11.12
N ALA A 220 5.57 -10.69 -10.98
CA ALA A 220 6.60 -11.56 -10.41
C ALA A 220 7.85 -11.71 -11.29
N VAL A 221 7.72 -11.54 -12.61
CA VAL A 221 8.84 -11.53 -13.56
C VAL A 221 9.54 -10.18 -13.49
N VAL A 222 8.77 -9.09 -13.54
CA VAL A 222 9.26 -7.71 -13.42
C VAL A 222 10.06 -7.52 -12.12
N GLU A 223 9.50 -7.92 -10.96
CA GLU A 223 10.18 -7.83 -9.67
C GLU A 223 11.47 -8.65 -9.64
N ALA A 224 11.46 -9.85 -10.23
CA ALA A 224 12.64 -10.71 -10.28
C ALA A 224 13.76 -10.13 -11.16
N GLN A 225 13.42 -9.48 -12.28
CA GLN A 225 14.36 -8.81 -13.17
C GLN A 225 15.03 -7.61 -12.48
N ILE A 226 14.22 -6.72 -11.89
CA ILE A 226 14.75 -5.57 -11.15
C ILE A 226 15.66 -6.04 -9.99
N ARG A 227 15.21 -7.04 -9.22
CA ARG A 227 16.00 -7.65 -8.13
C ARG A 227 17.34 -8.18 -8.64
N HIS A 228 17.33 -8.91 -9.76
CA HIS A 228 18.55 -9.48 -10.33
C HIS A 228 19.55 -8.39 -10.75
N SER A 229 19.07 -7.34 -11.40
CA SER A 229 19.91 -6.22 -11.83
C SER A 229 20.49 -5.43 -10.65
N ILE A 230 19.75 -5.31 -9.54
CA ILE A 230 20.26 -4.75 -8.27
C ILE A 230 21.39 -5.63 -7.70
N GLU A 231 21.19 -6.94 -7.63
CA GLU A 231 22.17 -7.88 -7.04
C GLU A 231 23.46 -8.00 -7.88
N ALA A 232 23.37 -7.74 -9.19
CA ALA A 232 24.52 -7.75 -10.10
C ALA A 232 25.46 -6.54 -9.91
N VAL A 233 25.06 -5.53 -9.14
CA VAL A 233 25.88 -4.35 -8.88
C VAL A 233 27.03 -4.68 -7.95
N HIS A 234 28.25 -4.46 -8.42
CA HIS A 234 29.43 -4.56 -7.56
C HIS A 234 29.38 -3.47 -6.47
N PHE A 235 29.46 -3.91 -5.22
CA PHE A 235 29.43 -3.05 -4.04
C PHE A 235 30.41 -3.57 -2.99
N GLU A 236 31.18 -2.65 -2.40
CA GLU A 236 32.30 -3.00 -1.50
C GLU A 236 31.84 -3.45 -0.12
N GLU A 237 30.60 -3.13 0.28
CA GLU A 237 30.05 -3.51 1.57
C GLU A 237 28.99 -4.61 1.39
N ASP A 238 28.76 -5.42 2.42
CA ASP A 238 27.58 -6.32 2.44
C ASP A 238 26.36 -5.51 2.90
N VAL A 239 25.44 -5.24 1.97
CA VAL A 239 24.22 -4.47 2.25
C VAL A 239 22.99 -5.28 1.86
N GLU A 240 22.03 -5.33 2.77
CA GLU A 240 20.73 -5.92 2.52
C GLU A 240 19.70 -4.82 2.31
N ILE A 241 18.99 -4.88 1.18
CA ILE A 241 17.88 -3.99 0.85
C ILE A 241 16.67 -4.81 0.42
N THR A 242 15.49 -4.20 0.45
CA THR A 242 14.24 -4.80 -0.02
C THR A 242 13.78 -4.13 -1.31
N LEU A 243 13.08 -4.87 -2.17
CA LEU A 243 12.36 -4.36 -3.34
C LEU A 243 10.86 -4.62 -3.17
N GLU A 244 10.06 -3.57 -3.39
CA GLU A 244 8.60 -3.66 -3.45
C GLU A 244 8.08 -2.98 -4.72
N ILE A 245 7.10 -3.61 -5.38
CA ILE A 245 6.28 -2.98 -6.43
C ILE A 245 4.89 -2.78 -5.84
N LEU A 246 4.40 -1.54 -5.82
CA LEU A 246 3.14 -1.16 -5.17
C LEU A 246 2.23 -0.35 -6.10
N PRO A 247 0.90 -0.38 -5.91
CA PRO A 247 0.03 0.59 -6.55
C PRO A 247 0.41 2.01 -6.08
N GLY A 248 0.66 2.89 -7.03
CA GLY A 248 0.82 4.32 -6.84
C GLY A 248 -0.51 5.00 -6.60
N PHE A 249 -0.46 6.25 -6.16
CA PHE A 249 -1.64 7.09 -6.01
C PHE A 249 -1.56 8.21 -7.04
N ASN A 250 -2.31 8.05 -8.12
CA ASN A 250 -2.70 9.21 -8.90
C ASN A 250 -3.94 9.76 -8.20
N ILE A 251 -3.78 10.79 -7.39
CA ILE A 251 -4.91 11.64 -7.01
C ILE A 251 -4.90 12.75 -8.05
N PRO A 252 -5.82 12.72 -9.05
CA PRO A 252 -5.97 13.84 -9.95
C PRO A 252 -6.22 15.08 -9.10
N THR A 253 -5.41 16.11 -9.30
CA THR A 253 -5.66 17.39 -8.63
C THR A 253 -6.96 17.94 -9.21
N ALA A 254 -8.04 17.90 -8.40
CA ALA A 254 -9.35 18.47 -8.69
C ALA A 254 -10.08 17.87 -9.91
N THR A 255 -10.90 16.84 -9.69
CA THR A 255 -12.13 16.73 -10.47
C THR A 255 -13.11 17.81 -10.00
N GLU A 256 -13.81 18.46 -10.93
CA GLU A 256 -14.82 19.50 -10.68
C GLU A 256 -16.00 19.04 -9.80
N ARG A 257 -16.06 17.76 -9.42
CA ARG A 257 -17.06 17.22 -8.51
C ARG A 257 -16.55 17.17 -7.08
N GLY A 258 -16.90 18.21 -6.34
CA GLY A 258 -17.07 18.11 -4.89
C GLY A 258 -15.78 18.33 -4.11
N THR A 259 -15.59 19.59 -3.72
CA THR A 259 -14.70 20.06 -2.67
C THR A 259 -14.62 19.10 -1.47
N ILE A 260 -13.47 18.45 -1.29
CA ILE A 260 -13.01 18.06 0.05
C ILE A 260 -12.72 19.38 0.77
N SER A 261 -13.31 19.62 1.95
CA SER A 261 -13.32 20.94 2.64
C SER A 261 -11.95 21.47 3.14
N CYS A 262 -10.85 20.90 2.66
CA CYS A 262 -9.50 21.21 3.09
C CYS A 262 -8.66 21.60 1.86
N HIS A 263 -8.87 22.79 1.32
CA HIS A 263 -7.92 23.34 0.35
C HIS A 263 -6.55 23.51 1.01
N PRO A 264 -5.45 23.11 0.35
CA PRO A 264 -4.11 23.45 0.81
C PRO A 264 -3.96 24.97 0.91
N LYS A 265 -3.50 25.47 2.06
CA LYS A 265 -3.17 26.89 2.23
C LYS A 265 -1.68 27.09 2.00
N PHE A 266 -1.32 28.02 1.12
CA PHE A 266 0.05 28.50 0.97
C PHE A 266 0.44 29.35 2.19
N GLN A 267 1.64 29.14 2.74
CA GLN A 267 2.14 29.92 3.86
C GLN A 267 3.48 30.58 3.49
N PRO A 268 3.55 31.92 3.39
CA PRO A 268 4.80 32.63 3.13
C PRO A 268 5.69 32.68 4.37
N GLY A 269 7.02 32.65 4.18
CA GLY A 269 8.01 32.92 5.23
C GLY A 269 9.05 31.83 5.56
N GLN A 270 9.28 30.83 4.69
CA GLN A 270 10.35 29.83 4.91
C GLN A 270 11.63 30.18 4.13
N ALA A 271 12.78 30.14 4.82
CA ALA A 271 14.12 30.05 4.23
C ALA A 271 15.09 29.29 5.16
N PRO A 272 16.14 28.59 4.65
CA PRO A 272 16.39 28.21 3.26
C PRO A 272 16.26 26.69 2.99
N ALA A 273 16.14 26.39 1.69
CA ALA A 273 16.15 25.12 0.97
C ALA A 273 16.24 23.79 1.76
N PRO A 274 15.16 22.99 1.76
CA PRO A 274 15.20 21.55 2.01
C PRO A 274 16.15 20.86 1.04
N THR A 275 17.05 20.05 1.59
CA THR A 275 17.94 19.19 0.83
C THR A 275 17.13 18.07 0.15
N LEU A 276 17.47 17.79 -1.12
CA LEU A 276 16.78 16.82 -1.97
C LEU A 276 16.66 15.44 -1.28
N GLY A 277 15.45 15.08 -0.87
CA GLY A 277 14.99 13.70 -0.98
C GLY A 277 14.48 13.52 -2.40
N ALA A 278 15.23 12.83 -3.25
CA ALA A 278 14.79 12.58 -4.62
C ALA A 278 13.53 11.71 -4.61
N SER A 279 12.41 12.31 -5.04
CA SER A 279 11.21 11.59 -5.46
C SER A 279 10.96 12.00 -6.91
N VAL A 280 11.09 11.05 -7.83
CA VAL A 280 10.76 11.27 -9.23
C VAL A 280 9.23 11.21 -9.35
N GLY A 281 8.62 12.31 -9.81
CA GLY A 281 7.16 12.43 -9.98
C GLY A 281 6.64 11.62 -11.17
N PRO A 282 5.30 11.44 -11.26
CA PRO A 282 4.70 10.61 -12.30
C PRO A 282 4.86 11.17 -13.69
N GLN A 283 5.16 10.26 -14.62
CA GLN A 283 4.98 10.46 -16.04
C GLN A 283 3.49 10.32 -16.33
N LEU A 284 2.76 11.44 -16.23
CA LEU A 284 1.32 11.45 -16.47
C LEU A 284 1.06 11.35 -17.99
N SER A 285 0.11 10.51 -18.37
CA SER A 285 -0.37 10.38 -19.75
C SER A 285 -1.23 11.57 -20.21
N THR A 286 -1.50 12.51 -19.30
CA THR A 286 -2.22 13.75 -19.54
C THR A 286 -1.31 14.95 -19.30
N THR A 287 -1.62 16.09 -19.92
CA THR A 287 -0.93 17.38 -19.72
C THR A 287 -1.12 17.97 -18.33
N ASP A 288 -1.83 17.28 -17.44
CA ASP A 288 -2.12 17.75 -16.09
C ASP A 288 -0.98 17.35 -15.16
N SER A 289 -0.31 18.33 -14.56
CA SER A 289 0.75 18.09 -13.58
C SER A 289 0.17 17.54 -12.28
N GLY A 290 0.77 16.49 -11.73
CA GLY A 290 0.42 15.96 -10.40
C GLY A 290 1.62 15.33 -9.71
N SER A 291 1.91 15.76 -8.48
CA SER A 291 2.63 14.94 -7.51
C SER A 291 2.12 15.27 -6.11
N LEU A 292 1.90 14.23 -5.31
CA LEU A 292 1.71 14.34 -3.87
C LEU A 292 2.84 13.54 -3.23
N GLY A 293 3.84 14.22 -2.67
CA GLY A 293 4.83 13.52 -1.87
C GLY A 293 4.24 13.05 -0.54
N ALA A 294 5.10 12.52 0.33
CA ALA A 294 4.70 11.77 1.52
C ALA A 294 3.67 12.52 2.39
N VAL A 295 2.63 11.80 2.84
CA VAL A 295 1.66 12.28 3.83
C VAL A 295 2.33 12.23 5.21
N VAL A 296 2.47 13.38 5.85
CA VAL A 296 3.02 13.52 7.20
C VAL A 296 1.98 14.12 8.13
N ASN A 297 2.00 13.74 9.42
CA ASN A 297 1.26 14.46 10.45
C ASN A 297 2.19 15.52 11.03
N PHE A 298 1.98 16.77 10.65
CA PHE A 298 2.74 17.90 11.16
C PHE A 298 2.04 18.49 12.38
N GLN A 299 2.77 18.69 13.48
CA GLN A 299 2.25 19.31 14.69
C GLN A 299 3.15 20.49 15.08
N THR A 300 2.61 21.70 14.96
CA THR A 300 3.26 22.91 15.50
C THR A 300 2.98 23.00 17.01
N ALA A 301 3.93 23.54 17.77
CA ALA A 301 3.78 23.73 19.21
C ALA A 301 2.47 24.47 19.54
N GLY A 302 1.68 23.89 20.45
CA GLY A 302 0.39 24.46 20.87
C GLY A 302 -0.78 24.26 19.88
N ARG A 303 -0.61 23.51 18.77
CA ARG A 303 -1.69 23.21 17.82
C ARG A 303 -1.95 21.71 17.68
N LYS A 304 -3.14 21.37 17.21
CA LYS A 304 -3.52 19.98 16.89
C LYS A 304 -2.73 19.50 15.67
N PRO A 305 -2.29 18.22 15.63
CA PRO A 305 -1.66 17.64 14.45
C PRO A 305 -2.52 17.82 13.20
N GLN A 306 -1.89 18.17 12.08
CA GLN A 306 -2.51 18.32 10.77
C GLN A 306 -1.86 17.36 9.78
N LYS A 307 -2.68 16.74 8.93
CA LYS A 307 -2.18 15.95 7.80
C LYS A 307 -1.68 16.91 6.72
N CYS A 308 -0.41 16.77 6.35
CA CYS A 308 0.26 17.57 5.34
C CYS A 308 0.86 16.66 4.26
N PHE A 309 1.11 17.21 3.08
CA PHE A 309 1.87 16.55 2.02
C PHE A 309 3.20 17.28 1.86
N LEU A 310 4.32 16.56 1.86
CA LEU A 310 5.61 17.13 1.47
C LEU A 310 5.66 17.20 -0.06
N ARG A 311 5.73 18.41 -0.65
CA ARG A 311 6.08 18.54 -2.08
C ARG A 311 7.60 18.64 -2.19
N ALA A 312 8.19 17.86 -3.08
CA ALA A 312 9.58 18.06 -3.47
C ALA A 312 9.69 19.30 -4.38
N TYR A 313 10.83 20.00 -4.34
CA TYR A 313 11.03 21.35 -4.90
C TYR A 313 10.90 21.47 -6.42
N HIS A 314 10.71 20.36 -7.12
CA HIS A 314 10.66 20.27 -8.59
C HIS A 314 9.24 20.16 -9.16
N VAL A 315 8.20 20.44 -8.36
CA VAL A 315 6.83 20.55 -8.90
C VAL A 315 6.58 21.98 -9.36
N VAL A 316 6.83 22.22 -10.65
CA VAL A 316 6.34 23.40 -11.36
C VAL A 316 4.81 23.32 -11.36
N ALA A 317 4.16 24.23 -10.62
CA ALA A 317 2.75 24.51 -10.88
C ALA A 317 2.66 25.13 -12.28
N SER A 318 1.64 24.79 -13.06
CA SER A 318 1.36 25.51 -14.31
C SER A 318 1.27 27.00 -14.00
N GLY A 319 2.33 27.74 -14.38
CA GLY A 319 2.35 29.18 -14.24
C GLY A 319 1.23 29.82 -15.04
N ASN A 320 0.89 31.06 -14.70
CA ASN A 320 -0.01 31.91 -15.47
C ASN A 320 0.28 31.75 -16.98
N PRO A 321 -0.67 31.30 -17.82
CA PRO A 321 -0.42 31.02 -19.23
C PRO A 321 0.11 32.22 -20.03
N ILE A 322 -0.05 33.44 -19.49
CA ILE A 322 0.38 34.70 -20.11
C ILE A 322 1.90 34.92 -19.97
N ASP A 323 2.55 34.40 -18.92
CA ASP A 323 3.95 34.73 -18.57
C ASP A 323 4.91 33.52 -18.71
N ARG A 324 4.50 32.51 -19.47
CA ARG A 324 5.20 31.22 -19.63
C ARG A 324 6.63 31.38 -20.19
N ALA A 325 6.84 32.35 -21.08
CA ALA A 325 8.15 32.57 -21.71
C ALA A 325 9.21 33.22 -20.79
N ILE A 326 8.82 33.74 -19.63
CA ILE A 326 9.73 34.47 -18.72
C ILE A 326 10.20 33.58 -17.56
N ASN A 327 9.48 32.48 -17.28
CA ASN A 327 9.68 31.67 -16.07
C ASN A 327 10.12 30.21 -16.34
N ASP A 328 10.27 29.82 -17.61
CA ASP A 328 10.94 28.59 -18.05
C ASP A 328 12.42 28.88 -18.37
#